data_AF-A0A1J5I2G5-F1
#
_entry.id   AF-A0A1J5I2G5-F1
#
_cell.length_a   1.000
_cell.length_b   1.000
_cell.length_c   1.000
_cell.angle_alpha   90.00
_cell.angle_beta   90.00
_cell.angle_gamma   90.00
#
_symmetry.space_group_name_H-M   'P 1'
#
loop_
_entity.id
_entity.type
_entity.pdbx_description
1 polymer ?
#
loop_
_entity_poly.entity_id
_entity_poly.type
_entity_poly.pdbx_seq_one_letter_code
_entity_poly.pdbx_strand_id
1 'polypeptide(L)'
;MDVHASLESTPVDGDYGEACDADVIDRKRRRLMKHGGWVLGLLVLGCLVGMVGAGEVRADYLKNGNGTVSDTMTGLMWQQGDDPGMYTWDEALAQCEASTLAGYTDWRLPNVRELESLVDRTSSSILAGFCTIDTNFFPACHSFYYWSGSSFTGCHSYAWDVYFGNGHLDWHGKEAHDYVRCVRAGAGVKQQGGALPALELLLF
;
A
#
# COMPACT_ATOMS: atom_id res chain seq x y z
N MET A 1 54.21 35.13 27.03
CA MET A 1 55.33 34.17 27.09
C MET A 1 55.21 33.42 28.41
N ASP A 2 54.75 32.21 28.53
CA ASP A 2 53.95 31.35 27.67
C ASP A 2 53.16 30.45 28.62
N VAL A 3 51.90 30.26 28.30
CA VAL A 3 50.96 29.40 28.99
C VAL A 3 51.04 28.02 28.35
N HIS A 4 51.29 26.97 29.12
CA HIS A 4 50.92 25.62 28.70
C HIS A 4 50.62 24.77 29.94
N ALA A 5 49.36 24.85 30.36
CA ALA A 5 48.72 23.82 31.16
C ALA A 5 48.29 22.71 30.17
N SER A 6 48.84 21.52 30.34
CA SER A 6 48.40 20.32 29.63
C SER A 6 47.06 19.87 30.18
N LEU A 7 45.98 20.16 29.45
CA LEU A 7 44.71 19.46 29.59
C LEU A 7 44.79 18.19 28.74
N GLU A 8 44.95 17.04 29.38
CA GLU A 8 44.61 15.76 28.77
C GLU A 8 43.08 15.66 28.72
N SER A 9 42.50 16.03 27.59
CA SER A 9 41.10 15.73 27.27
C SER A 9 41.02 14.26 26.84
N THR A 10 40.45 13.42 27.69
CA THR A 10 39.92 12.11 27.28
C THR A 10 38.99 12.29 26.08
N PRO A 11 39.08 11.48 25.01
CA PRO A 11 38.04 11.46 23.99
C PRO A 11 36.74 11.06 24.66
N VAL A 12 35.78 11.98 24.70
CA VAL A 12 34.39 11.65 24.99
C VAL A 12 33.93 10.87 23.77
N ASP A 13 33.76 9.56 23.95
CA ASP A 13 33.08 8.70 23.00
C ASP A 13 31.67 9.24 22.81
N GLY A 14 31.53 10.10 21.81
CA GLY A 14 30.26 10.60 21.34
C GLY A 14 29.50 9.44 20.72
N ASP A 15 28.63 8.87 21.54
CA ASP A 15 27.47 8.06 21.17
C ASP A 15 26.55 8.88 20.23
N TYR A 16 27.02 9.14 19.02
CA TYR A 16 26.17 9.43 17.88
C TYR A 16 25.75 8.06 17.38
N GLY A 17 24.62 7.58 17.93
CA GLY A 17 24.08 6.25 17.65
C GLY A 17 24.27 5.87 16.18
N GLU A 18 24.89 4.71 15.99
CA GLU A 18 25.16 4.06 14.70
C GLU A 18 24.18 4.53 13.63
N ALA A 19 24.62 5.46 12.79
CA ALA A 19 23.90 5.86 11.60
C ALA A 19 23.56 4.58 10.85
N CYS A 20 22.27 4.26 10.76
CA CYS A 20 21.74 3.06 10.15
C CYS A 20 22.59 2.62 8.97
N ASP A 21 23.37 1.58 9.22
CA ASP A 21 24.48 1.16 8.38
C ASP A 21 24.05 1.16 6.90
N ALA A 22 24.54 2.14 6.14
CA ALA A 22 24.19 2.32 4.73
C ALA A 22 24.42 1.03 3.92
N ASP A 23 25.33 0.17 4.41
CA ASP A 23 25.61 -1.15 3.87
C ASP A 23 24.45 -2.14 4.03
N VAL A 24 23.61 -2.05 5.08
CA VAL A 24 22.38 -2.86 5.21
C VAL A 24 21.36 -2.45 4.15
N ILE A 25 21.17 -1.14 3.94
CA ILE A 25 20.26 -0.57 2.94
C ILE A 25 20.72 -0.96 1.52
N ASP A 26 22.01 -0.82 1.21
CA ASP A 26 22.62 -1.14 -0.07
C ASP A 26 22.63 -2.67 -0.36
N ARG A 27 22.89 -3.52 0.65
CA ARG A 27 22.76 -4.98 0.52
C ARG A 27 21.33 -5.42 0.18
N LYS A 28 20.31 -4.74 0.74
CA LYS A 28 18.90 -5.07 0.45
C LYS A 28 18.49 -4.61 -0.96
N ARG A 29 18.92 -3.43 -1.40
CA ARG A 29 18.69 -2.93 -2.78
C ARG A 29 19.28 -3.85 -3.85
N ARG A 30 20.46 -4.44 -3.60
CA ARG A 30 21.11 -5.38 -4.54
C ARG A 30 20.44 -6.76 -4.68
N ARG A 31 19.56 -7.16 -3.74
CA ARG A 31 18.84 -8.45 -3.82
C ARG A 31 17.56 -8.37 -4.66
N LEU A 32 16.93 -7.20 -4.73
CA LEU A 32 15.66 -7.04 -5.44
C LEU A 32 15.82 -6.88 -6.97
N MET A 33 16.99 -6.44 -7.46
CA MET A 33 17.22 -6.20 -8.89
C MET A 33 17.68 -7.43 -9.71
N LYS A 34 17.81 -8.63 -9.12
CA LYS A 34 18.40 -9.80 -9.81
C LYS A 34 17.40 -10.77 -10.47
N HIS A 35 16.10 -10.48 -10.47
CA HIS A 35 15.08 -11.38 -11.05
C HIS A 35 14.25 -10.80 -12.22
N GLY A 36 14.64 -9.68 -12.81
CA GLY A 36 14.05 -9.19 -14.06
C GLY A 36 14.73 -9.80 -15.29
N GLY A 37 14.34 -11.02 -15.69
CA GLY A 37 15.03 -11.74 -16.76
C GLY A 37 14.22 -12.86 -17.44
N TRP A 38 13.40 -12.48 -18.43
CA TRP A 38 13.05 -13.23 -19.66
C TRP A 38 12.48 -14.66 -19.55
N VAL A 39 11.16 -14.80 -19.75
CA VAL A 39 10.59 -15.99 -20.42
C VAL A 39 9.48 -15.55 -21.38
N LEU A 40 9.79 -15.52 -22.68
CA LEU A 40 8.82 -15.43 -23.77
C LEU A 40 8.39 -16.87 -24.12
N GLY A 41 7.12 -17.21 -23.86
CA GLY A 41 6.51 -18.49 -24.21
C GLY A 41 5.34 -18.29 -25.18
N LEU A 42 5.45 -18.95 -26.34
CA LEU A 42 4.51 -18.90 -27.48
C LEU A 42 3.14 -19.54 -27.23
N LEU A 43 2.17 -19.04 -27.99
CA LEU A 43 0.78 -19.47 -28.22
C LEU A 43 0.54 -20.99 -28.27
N VAL A 44 -0.55 -21.46 -27.65
CA VAL A 44 -1.32 -22.62 -28.14
C VAL A 44 -2.80 -22.28 -28.18
N LEU A 45 -3.34 -22.45 -29.38
CA LEU A 45 -4.71 -22.21 -29.81
C LEU A 45 -5.63 -23.37 -29.35
N GLY A 46 -6.78 -23.03 -28.77
CA GLY A 46 -8.03 -23.77 -28.93
C GLY A 46 -8.41 -24.83 -27.89
N CYS A 47 -9.52 -24.58 -27.17
CA CYS A 47 -10.62 -25.54 -27.09
C CYS A 47 -11.89 -24.85 -26.56
N LEU A 48 -12.90 -24.72 -27.42
CA LEU A 48 -14.27 -24.38 -27.04
C LEU A 48 -14.90 -25.59 -26.34
N VAL A 49 -15.12 -25.49 -25.03
CA VAL A 49 -16.18 -26.24 -24.34
C VAL A 49 -16.88 -25.28 -23.39
N GLY A 50 -18.18 -25.11 -23.61
CA GLY A 50 -19.01 -24.19 -22.86
C GLY A 50 -19.15 -24.55 -21.39
N MET A 51 -19.06 -23.52 -20.57
CA MET A 51 -19.95 -23.29 -19.43
C MET A 51 -20.14 -21.78 -19.36
N VAL A 52 -21.34 -21.28 -19.66
CA VAL A 52 -21.77 -20.00 -19.10
C VAL A 52 -22.06 -20.29 -17.63
N GLY A 53 -20.99 -20.43 -16.84
CA GLY A 53 -21.09 -20.12 -15.43
C GLY A 53 -21.28 -18.61 -15.38
N ALA A 54 -22.43 -18.15 -14.90
CA ALA A 54 -22.52 -16.81 -14.36
C ALA A 54 -21.53 -16.77 -13.18
N GLY A 55 -20.27 -16.45 -13.49
CA GLY A 55 -19.34 -16.00 -12.48
C GLY A 55 -20.00 -14.80 -11.85
N GLU A 56 -20.36 -14.92 -10.57
CA GLU A 56 -20.69 -13.76 -9.78
C GLU A 56 -19.49 -12.83 -9.90
N VAL A 57 -19.65 -11.74 -10.65
CA VAL A 57 -18.66 -10.66 -10.68
C VAL A 57 -18.72 -10.05 -9.30
N ARG A 58 -18.00 -10.67 -8.36
CA ARG A 58 -17.80 -10.09 -7.05
C ARG A 58 -16.96 -8.85 -7.31
N ALA A 59 -17.57 -7.69 -7.19
CA ALA A 59 -16.83 -6.45 -7.28
C ALA A 59 -15.86 -6.43 -6.09
N ASP A 60 -14.56 -6.49 -6.38
CA ASP A 60 -13.51 -6.43 -5.36
C ASP A 60 -13.63 -5.13 -4.56
N TYR A 61 -14.11 -4.06 -5.20
CA TYR A 61 -14.38 -2.77 -4.59
C TYR A 61 -15.82 -2.30 -4.76
N LEU A 62 -16.35 -1.61 -3.74
CA LEU A 62 -17.67 -0.96 -3.73
C LEU A 62 -17.53 0.51 -3.35
N LYS A 63 -18.04 1.42 -4.19
CA LYS A 63 -18.11 2.86 -3.85
C LYS A 63 -19.28 3.10 -2.90
N ASN A 64 -19.02 3.67 -1.73
CA ASN A 64 -20.05 3.90 -0.72
C ASN A 64 -20.80 5.24 -0.90
N GLY A 65 -20.36 6.11 -1.81
CA GLY A 65 -20.99 7.40 -2.09
C GLY A 65 -20.78 8.49 -1.03
N ASN A 66 -19.96 8.21 -0.01
CA ASN A 66 -19.65 9.10 1.11
C ASN A 66 -18.14 9.42 1.20
N GLY A 67 -17.42 9.30 0.08
CA GLY A 67 -15.96 9.48 0.04
C GLY A 67 -15.16 8.27 0.52
N THR A 68 -15.77 7.08 0.60
CA THR A 68 -15.08 5.83 0.95
C THR A 68 -15.33 4.72 -0.06
N VAL A 69 -14.42 3.75 -0.10
CA VAL A 69 -14.48 2.53 -0.93
C VAL A 69 -14.34 1.32 -0.02
N SER A 70 -15.25 0.35 -0.11
CA SER A 70 -15.15 -0.91 0.61
C SER A 70 -14.45 -1.96 -0.25
N ASP A 71 -13.41 -2.60 0.27
CA ASP A 71 -12.79 -3.79 -0.32
C ASP A 71 -13.52 -5.03 0.21
N THR A 72 -14.26 -5.72 -0.67
CA THR A 72 -15.06 -6.88 -0.27
C THR A 72 -14.22 -8.13 -0.06
N MET A 73 -13.00 -8.18 -0.60
CA MET A 73 -12.08 -9.32 -0.49
C MET A 73 -11.35 -9.32 0.84
N THR A 74 -10.81 -8.16 1.25
CA THR A 74 -10.07 -8.02 2.51
C THR A 74 -10.97 -7.62 3.69
N GLY A 75 -12.17 -7.10 3.40
CA GLY A 75 -13.04 -6.52 4.42
C GLY A 75 -12.51 -5.20 4.97
N LEU A 76 -11.63 -4.51 4.24
CA LEU A 76 -11.14 -3.18 4.57
C LEU A 76 -12.06 -2.10 3.97
N MET A 77 -11.98 -0.90 4.53
CA MET A 77 -12.60 0.29 3.96
C MET A 77 -11.55 1.38 3.82
N TRP A 78 -11.49 1.97 2.64
CA TRP A 78 -10.49 2.91 2.22
C TRP A 78 -11.08 4.30 2.06
N GLN A 79 -10.29 5.31 2.38
CA GLN A 79 -10.53 6.67 1.88
C GLN A 79 -10.55 6.63 0.35
N GLN A 80 -11.51 7.31 -0.28
CA GLN A 80 -11.70 7.28 -1.73
C GLN A 80 -10.79 8.27 -2.47
N GLY A 81 -10.87 9.54 -2.11
CA GLY A 81 -10.06 10.59 -2.73
C GLY A 81 -8.74 10.78 -2.00
N ASP A 82 -7.69 11.17 -2.71
CA ASP A 82 -6.42 11.49 -2.08
C ASP A 82 -6.43 12.84 -1.38
N ASP A 83 -5.65 12.92 -0.30
CA ASP A 83 -5.25 14.17 0.32
C ASP A 83 -4.15 14.81 -0.54
N PRO A 84 -4.28 16.09 -0.96
CA PRO A 84 -3.24 16.76 -1.74
C PRO A 84 -1.97 17.06 -0.93
N GLY A 85 -1.99 16.92 0.40
CA GLY A 85 -0.84 17.11 1.28
C GLY A 85 0.17 15.97 1.22
N MET A 86 1.45 16.32 1.36
CA MET A 86 2.53 15.37 1.65
C MET A 86 2.99 15.60 3.09
N TYR A 87 3.32 14.51 3.77
CA TYR A 87 3.53 14.50 5.22
C TYR A 87 4.80 13.72 5.55
N THR A 88 5.45 14.10 6.65
CA THR A 88 6.38 13.19 7.33
C THR A 88 5.64 11.95 7.82
N TRP A 89 6.36 10.87 8.13
CA TRP A 89 5.74 9.60 8.52
C TRP A 89 4.88 9.72 9.79
N ASP A 90 5.35 10.48 10.79
CA ASP A 90 4.61 10.72 12.03
C ASP A 90 3.37 11.62 11.79
N GLU A 91 3.48 12.62 10.91
CA GLU A 91 2.34 13.43 10.49
C GLU A 91 1.31 12.61 9.70
N ALA A 92 1.74 11.68 8.85
CA ALA A 92 0.84 10.80 8.09
C ALA A 92 0.04 9.87 9.01
N LEU A 93 0.68 9.34 10.06
CA LEU A 93 0.00 8.59 11.12
C LEU A 93 -1.08 9.46 11.79
N ALA A 94 -0.68 10.66 12.24
CA ALA A 94 -1.59 11.59 12.91
C ALA A 94 -2.75 12.02 12.00
N GLN A 95 -2.50 12.25 10.70
CA GLN A 95 -3.51 12.65 9.72
C GLN A 95 -4.58 11.57 9.57
N CYS A 96 -4.19 10.30 9.53
CA CYS A 96 -5.16 9.21 9.47
C CYS A 96 -5.91 9.01 10.79
N GLU A 97 -5.21 9.06 11.94
CA GLU A 97 -5.84 8.88 13.25
C GLU A 97 -6.81 10.02 13.60
N ALA A 98 -6.56 11.23 13.11
CA ALA A 98 -7.43 12.39 13.29
C ALA A 98 -8.63 12.43 12.32
N SER A 99 -8.64 11.57 11.30
CA SER A 99 -9.69 11.59 10.27
C SER A 99 -11.05 11.21 10.88
N THR A 100 -12.06 12.00 10.54
CA THR A 100 -13.47 11.72 10.86
C THR A 100 -14.29 11.40 9.61
N LEU A 101 -13.62 10.98 8.52
CA LEU A 101 -14.23 10.77 7.22
C LEU A 101 -15.42 9.80 7.30
N ALA A 102 -16.53 10.18 6.67
CA ALA A 102 -17.79 9.44 6.68
C ALA A 102 -18.35 9.13 8.09
N GLY A 103 -17.94 9.90 9.11
CA GLY A 103 -18.37 9.74 10.50
C GLY A 103 -17.63 8.65 11.28
N TYR A 104 -16.59 8.04 10.70
CA TYR A 104 -15.75 7.05 11.36
C TYR A 104 -14.51 7.68 11.98
N THR A 105 -14.01 7.13 13.09
CA THR A 105 -12.89 7.66 13.89
C THR A 105 -11.78 6.62 14.13
N ASP A 106 -11.92 5.43 13.56
CA ASP A 106 -10.99 4.31 13.62
C ASP A 106 -10.13 4.20 12.34
N TRP A 107 -9.92 5.34 11.68
CA TRP A 107 -9.01 5.45 10.55
C TRP A 107 -7.57 5.32 11.01
N ARG A 108 -6.75 4.67 10.20
CA ARG A 108 -5.32 4.47 10.45
C ARG A 108 -4.54 4.49 9.14
N LEU A 109 -3.24 4.65 9.26
CA LEU A 109 -2.32 4.40 8.15
C LEU A 109 -2.31 2.89 7.82
N PRO A 110 -2.37 2.48 6.53
CA PRO A 110 -2.35 1.08 6.15
C PRO A 110 -0.99 0.47 6.42
N ASN A 111 -0.93 -0.83 6.71
CA ASN A 111 0.37 -1.52 6.67
C ASN A 111 0.84 -1.69 5.22
N VAL A 112 2.12 -1.99 5.03
CA VAL A 112 2.73 -2.04 3.69
C VAL A 112 2.05 -3.04 2.75
N ARG A 113 1.53 -4.17 3.27
CA ARG A 113 0.85 -5.18 2.44
C ARG A 113 -0.56 -4.75 2.05
N GLU A 114 -1.28 -4.07 2.95
CA GLU A 114 -2.58 -3.49 2.64
C GLU A 114 -2.45 -2.40 1.58
N LEU A 115 -1.44 -1.53 1.70
CA LEU A 115 -1.21 -0.49 0.71
C LEU A 115 -0.78 -1.08 -0.64
N GLU A 116 0.09 -2.09 -0.63
CA GLU A 116 0.50 -2.80 -1.84
C GLU A 116 -0.68 -3.50 -2.53
N SER A 117 -1.69 -3.98 -1.79
CA SER A 117 -2.85 -4.65 -2.40
C SER A 117 -3.72 -3.71 -3.25
N LEU A 118 -3.56 -2.40 -3.12
CA LEU A 118 -4.20 -1.43 -4.02
C LEU A 118 -3.52 -1.36 -5.40
N VAL A 119 -2.30 -1.87 -5.54
CA VAL A 119 -1.55 -1.79 -6.80
C VAL A 119 -2.20 -2.65 -7.87
N ASP A 120 -2.72 -1.99 -8.91
CA ASP A 120 -3.21 -2.62 -10.12
C ASP A 120 -2.05 -2.82 -11.12
N ARG A 121 -1.65 -4.09 -11.28
CA ARG A 121 -0.56 -4.51 -12.17
C ARG A 121 -1.02 -4.90 -13.57
N THR A 122 -2.24 -4.56 -13.96
CA THR A 122 -2.74 -4.82 -15.32
C THR A 122 -2.05 -3.92 -16.33
N SER A 123 -1.86 -4.43 -17.56
CA SER A 123 -1.18 -3.68 -18.62
C SER A 123 -1.87 -2.36 -18.95
N SER A 124 -3.20 -2.25 -18.79
CA SER A 124 -3.93 -0.99 -18.98
C SER A 124 -3.49 0.10 -18.01
N SER A 125 -3.31 -0.24 -16.73
CA SER A 125 -2.93 0.70 -15.68
C SER A 125 -1.46 1.12 -15.81
N ILE A 126 -0.58 0.20 -16.22
CA ILE A 126 0.84 0.47 -16.44
C ILE A 126 1.10 1.27 -17.73
N LEU A 127 0.45 0.93 -18.84
CA LEU A 127 0.69 1.55 -20.15
C LEU A 127 0.15 2.96 -20.26
N ALA A 128 -0.79 3.33 -19.39
CA ALA A 128 -1.37 4.65 -19.41
C ALA A 128 -0.45 5.72 -18.77
N GLY A 129 0.70 5.33 -18.20
CA GLY A 129 1.64 6.26 -17.54
C GLY A 129 1.01 6.97 -16.32
N PHE A 130 -0.11 6.44 -15.85
CA PHE A 130 -0.90 6.95 -14.74
C PHE A 130 -0.64 6.08 -13.50
N CYS A 131 -1.13 6.57 -12.38
CA CYS A 131 -1.10 5.84 -11.13
C CYS A 131 -1.62 4.39 -11.28
N THR A 132 -0.82 3.43 -10.79
CA THR A 132 -1.07 1.98 -10.77
C THR A 132 -2.07 1.59 -9.69
N ILE A 133 -3.19 2.31 -9.62
CA ILE A 133 -4.35 2.02 -8.78
C ILE A 133 -5.60 2.03 -9.67
N ASP A 134 -6.65 1.30 -9.31
CA ASP A 134 -7.92 1.40 -10.06
C ASP A 134 -8.56 2.77 -9.84
N THR A 135 -8.26 3.69 -10.76
CA THR A 135 -8.74 5.08 -10.73
C THR A 135 -10.25 5.22 -10.86
N ASN A 136 -10.97 4.15 -11.25
CA ASN A 136 -12.41 4.17 -11.14
C ASN A 136 -12.83 4.27 -9.68
N PHE A 137 -12.19 3.52 -8.78
CA PHE A 137 -12.51 3.52 -7.36
C PHE A 137 -11.75 4.59 -6.59
N PHE A 138 -10.50 4.86 -6.98
CA PHE A 138 -9.58 5.76 -6.30
C PHE A 138 -9.19 6.93 -7.23
N PRO A 139 -10.08 7.93 -7.41
CA PRO A 139 -9.82 9.03 -8.31
C PRO A 139 -8.72 9.96 -7.79
N ALA A 140 -8.15 10.75 -8.70
CA ALA A 140 -7.15 11.79 -8.41
C ALA A 140 -5.82 11.26 -7.82
N CYS A 141 -5.48 10.00 -8.09
CA CYS A 141 -4.22 9.44 -7.62
C CYS A 141 -2.99 10.18 -8.14
N HIS A 142 -2.13 10.58 -7.21
CA HIS A 142 -0.77 11.04 -7.48
C HIS A 142 0.13 9.86 -7.84
N SER A 143 0.80 9.92 -8.98
CA SER A 143 1.83 8.95 -9.39
C SER A 143 3.13 9.18 -8.59
N PHE A 144 3.07 8.90 -7.28
CA PHE A 144 4.12 9.19 -6.31
C PHE A 144 4.13 8.14 -5.17
N TYR A 145 5.01 8.35 -4.19
CA TYR A 145 5.13 7.54 -2.99
C TYR A 145 4.01 7.84 -1.99
N TYR A 146 3.53 6.78 -1.34
CA TYR A 146 2.54 6.83 -0.27
C TYR A 146 3.06 6.07 0.93
N TRP A 147 2.96 6.69 2.10
CA TRP A 147 3.39 6.09 3.35
C TRP A 147 2.53 4.88 3.72
N SER A 148 3.20 3.85 4.24
CA SER A 148 2.57 2.82 5.06
C SER A 148 2.92 3.01 6.53
N GLY A 149 2.08 2.52 7.44
CA GLY A 149 2.37 2.47 8.88
C GLY A 149 3.38 1.39 9.28
N SER A 150 4.10 0.80 8.32
CA SER A 150 5.11 -0.22 8.60
C SER A 150 6.51 0.39 8.67
N SER A 151 7.10 0.42 9.88
CA SER A 151 8.50 0.83 10.04
C SER A 151 9.44 -0.18 9.37
N PHE A 152 10.55 0.29 8.80
CA PHE A 152 11.55 -0.57 8.19
C PHE A 152 12.42 -1.24 9.27
N THR A 153 12.34 -2.56 9.39
CA THR A 153 13.04 -3.30 10.47
C THR A 153 14.56 -3.22 10.40
N GLY A 154 15.14 -2.88 9.25
CA GLY A 154 16.58 -2.71 9.11
C GLY A 154 17.12 -1.37 9.62
N CYS A 155 16.23 -0.39 9.83
CA CYS A 155 16.56 0.93 10.32
C CYS A 155 15.29 1.68 10.75
N HIS A 156 15.17 1.97 12.05
CA HIS A 156 13.96 2.54 12.66
C HIS A 156 13.65 3.98 12.22
N SER A 157 14.63 4.71 11.68
CA SER A 157 14.41 6.04 11.09
C SER A 157 13.82 5.98 9.68
N TYR A 158 13.54 4.78 9.14
CA TYR A 158 12.89 4.59 7.85
C TYR A 158 11.55 3.85 8.02
N ALA A 159 10.66 4.07 7.06
CA ALA A 159 9.40 3.37 6.93
C ALA A 159 9.20 2.89 5.48
N TRP A 160 8.33 1.91 5.30
CA TRP A 160 7.97 1.42 3.97
C TRP A 160 6.95 2.34 3.31
N ASP A 161 7.10 2.51 2.01
CA ASP A 161 6.17 3.23 1.14
C ASP A 161 5.88 2.41 -0.13
N VAL A 162 4.82 2.79 -0.84
CA VAL A 162 4.46 2.24 -2.14
C VAL A 162 4.46 3.37 -3.15
N TYR A 163 5.22 3.20 -4.24
CA TYR A 163 5.21 4.12 -5.35
C TYR A 163 4.17 3.71 -6.38
N PHE A 164 3.07 4.47 -6.45
CA PHE A 164 2.01 4.14 -7.41
C PHE A 164 2.36 4.48 -8.86
N GLY A 165 3.52 5.07 -9.18
CA GLY A 165 3.89 5.25 -10.59
C GLY A 165 4.28 3.96 -11.31
N ASN A 166 4.65 2.90 -10.57
CA ASN A 166 4.94 1.58 -11.14
C ASN A 166 4.60 0.40 -10.20
N GLY A 167 4.06 0.68 -9.02
CA GLY A 167 3.63 -0.33 -8.06
C GLY A 167 4.76 -0.98 -7.27
N HIS A 168 5.94 -0.36 -7.18
CA HIS A 168 7.05 -0.88 -6.40
C HIS A 168 6.99 -0.48 -4.92
N LEU A 169 7.57 -1.34 -4.09
CA LEU A 169 7.83 -1.10 -2.67
C LEU A 169 9.21 -0.47 -2.50
N ASP A 170 9.29 0.62 -1.75
CA ASP A 170 10.56 1.23 -1.32
C ASP A 170 10.49 1.60 0.17
N TRP A 171 11.53 2.26 0.66
CA TRP A 171 11.57 2.81 2.00
C TRP A 171 12.29 4.15 2.02
N HIS A 172 11.62 5.16 2.57
CA HIS A 172 12.21 6.48 2.83
C HIS A 172 12.42 6.73 4.33
N GLY A 173 13.30 7.71 4.60
CA GLY A 173 13.49 8.21 5.96
C GLY A 173 12.20 8.89 6.44
N LYS A 174 11.86 8.74 7.71
CA LYS A 174 10.58 9.22 8.27
C LYS A 174 10.38 10.74 8.17
N GLU A 175 11.46 11.49 7.94
CA GLU A 175 11.45 12.95 7.67
C GLU A 175 11.15 13.31 6.20
N ALA A 176 11.11 12.32 5.30
CA ALA A 176 10.68 12.53 3.91
C ALA A 176 9.18 12.83 3.84
N HIS A 177 8.74 13.46 2.76
CA HIS A 177 7.35 13.88 2.58
C HIS A 177 6.70 13.07 1.47
N ASP A 178 5.80 12.16 1.84
CA ASP A 178 5.04 11.31 0.92
C ASP A 178 3.53 11.49 1.16
N TYR A 179 2.72 11.01 0.22
CA TYR A 179 1.26 11.10 0.31
C TYR A 179 0.70 10.07 1.30
N VAL A 180 -0.57 10.26 1.66
CA VAL A 180 -1.28 9.40 2.61
C VAL A 180 -2.64 8.96 2.05
N ARG A 181 -2.98 7.69 2.28
CA ARG A 181 -4.32 7.15 2.06
C ARG A 181 -4.72 6.30 3.25
N CYS A 182 -5.74 6.74 3.97
CA CYS A 182 -6.15 6.09 5.20
C CYS A 182 -7.02 4.86 4.93
N VAL A 183 -6.92 3.89 5.84
CA VAL A 183 -7.70 2.66 5.84
C VAL A 183 -8.31 2.43 7.21
N ARG A 184 -9.41 1.68 7.26
CA ARG A 184 -10.01 1.17 8.48
C ARG A 184 -10.54 -0.24 8.26
N ALA A 185 -10.91 -0.90 9.35
CA ALA A 185 -11.67 -2.14 9.26
C ALA A 185 -13.05 -1.86 8.63
N GLY A 186 -13.43 -2.66 7.64
CA GLY A 186 -14.76 -2.62 7.04
C GLY A 186 -15.74 -3.49 7.82
N ALA A 187 -17.03 -3.26 7.59
CA ALA A 187 -18.06 -4.20 7.99
C ALA A 187 -17.98 -5.40 7.04
N GLY A 188 -17.27 -6.46 7.45
CA GLY A 188 -17.08 -7.65 6.62
C GLY A 188 -18.41 -8.10 6.02
N VAL A 189 -18.46 -8.21 4.69
CA VAL A 189 -19.62 -8.78 4.00
C VAL A 189 -19.69 -10.24 4.45
N LYS A 190 -20.64 -10.56 5.35
CA LYS A 190 -20.99 -11.96 5.59
C LYS A 190 -21.46 -12.51 4.25
N GLN A 191 -20.67 -13.39 3.66
CA GLN A 191 -21.07 -14.25 2.56
C GLN A 191 -22.40 -14.89 2.98
N GLN A 192 -23.53 -14.40 2.46
CA GLN A 192 -24.80 -15.08 2.63
C GLN A 192 -24.73 -16.31 1.75
N GLY A 193 -24.46 -17.45 2.38
CA GLY A 193 -24.43 -18.74 1.71
C GLY A 193 -25.72 -18.93 0.91
N GLY A 194 -25.55 -19.21 -0.39
CA GLY A 194 -26.64 -19.42 -1.32
C GLY A 194 -27.61 -20.49 -0.83
N ALA A 195 -28.87 -20.10 -0.66
CA ALA A 195 -29.97 -21.02 -0.78
C ALA A 195 -30.40 -21.00 -2.24
N LEU A 196 -30.05 -22.06 -2.98
CA LEU A 196 -30.71 -22.35 -4.26
C LEU A 196 -32.21 -22.46 -3.98
N PRO A 197 -33.10 -21.76 -4.72
CA PRO A 197 -34.52 -22.04 -4.60
C PRO A 197 -34.71 -23.48 -5.10
N ALA A 198 -35.15 -24.35 -4.19
CA ALA A 198 -35.70 -25.64 -4.56
C ALA A 198 -36.88 -25.36 -5.47
N LEU A 199 -36.68 -25.55 -6.78
CA LEU A 199 -37.77 -25.60 -7.74
C LEU A 199 -38.53 -26.89 -7.43
N GLU A 200 -39.55 -26.80 -6.58
CA GLU A 200 -40.47 -27.92 -6.40
C GLU A 200 -41.12 -28.23 -7.74
N LEU A 201 -40.87 -29.45 -8.19
CA LEU A 201 -41.55 -30.14 -9.26
C LEU A 201 -43.04 -30.21 -8.94
N LEU A 202 -43.87 -29.46 -9.67
CA LEU A 202 -45.25 -29.87 -9.91
C LEU A 202 -45.32 -30.60 -11.25
N LEU A 203 -45.14 -31.91 -11.17
CA LEU A 203 -45.70 -32.84 -12.15
C LEU A 203 -47.09 -33.28 -11.65
N PHE A 204 -48.05 -33.18 -12.57
CA PHE A 204 -49.46 -33.62 -12.54
C PHE A 204 -50.47 -32.68 -11.88
#